data_AF-A0A2E3NIU8-F1
#
_entry.id   AF-A0A2E3NIU8-F1
#
_cell.length_a   1.000
_cell.length_b   1.000
_cell.length_c   1.000
_cell.angle_alpha   90.00
_cell.angle_beta   90.00
_cell.angle_gamma   90.00
#
_symmetry.space_group_name_H-M   'P 1'
#
loop_
_entity.id
_entity.type
_entity.pdbx_description
1 polymer ?
#
loop_
_entity_poly.entity_id
_entity_poly.type
_entity_poly.pdbx_seq_one_letter_code
_entity_poly.pdbx_strand_id
1 'polypeptide(L)'
;MKGNMSERTSRALRHGSVLTFLLSALVLASCERTPSKSDYVSAQVTAVCQGQSGDDLRECRLKVIREFKDTPLEEMQRRFPKPEPRPRPSCSL
;
A
#
# COMPACT_ATOMS: atom_id res chain seq x y z
N MET A 1 -49.69 -19.83 28.00
CA MET A 1 -49.40 -19.88 26.55
C MET A 1 -48.26 -18.92 26.26
N LYS A 2 -47.13 -19.47 25.81
CA LYS A 2 -45.80 -18.85 25.76
C LYS A 2 -45.31 -18.96 24.33
N GLY A 3 -44.83 -17.85 23.76
CA GLY A 3 -44.18 -17.84 22.44
C GLY A 3 -44.83 -16.84 21.51
N ASN A 4 -44.23 -15.65 21.39
CA ASN A 4 -44.30 -14.78 20.20
C ASN A 4 -43.35 -13.57 20.35
N MET A 5 -42.12 -13.78 20.85
CA MET A 5 -41.12 -12.71 20.98
C MET A 5 -39.71 -13.12 20.56
N SER A 6 -39.55 -14.27 19.90
CA SER A 6 -38.22 -14.86 19.62
C SER A 6 -37.81 -14.90 18.14
N GLU A 7 -38.57 -14.31 17.22
CA GLU A 7 -38.30 -14.42 15.78
C GLU A 7 -37.75 -13.14 15.11
N ARG A 8 -37.89 -11.97 15.74
CA ARG A 8 -37.44 -10.69 15.13
C ARG A 8 -35.97 -10.35 15.38
N THR A 9 -35.34 -10.95 16.38
CA THR A 9 -33.94 -10.67 16.77
C THR A 9 -32.90 -11.41 15.93
N SER A 10 -33.27 -12.49 15.24
CA SER A 10 -32.32 -13.32 14.48
C SER A 10 -31.93 -12.74 13.11
N ARG A 11 -32.74 -11.84 12.53
CA ARG A 11 -32.43 -11.18 11.23
C ARG A 11 -31.53 -9.96 11.39
N ALA A 12 -31.63 -9.25 12.52
CA ALA A 12 -30.81 -8.07 12.79
C ALA A 12 -29.32 -8.41 13.04
N LEU A 13 -29.03 -9.52 13.73
CA LEU A 13 -27.64 -9.93 13.99
C LEU A 13 -26.91 -10.45 12.73
N ARG A 14 -27.61 -11.04 11.77
CA ARG A 14 -26.97 -11.57 10.55
C ARG A 14 -26.53 -10.46 9.59
N HIS A 15 -27.26 -9.36 9.52
CA HIS A 15 -26.87 -8.22 8.67
C HIS A 15 -25.71 -7.40 9.25
N GLY A 16 -25.61 -7.27 10.58
CA GLY A 16 -24.48 -6.61 11.22
C GLY A 16 -23.14 -7.32 10.94
N SER A 17 -23.15 -8.66 10.90
CA SER A 17 -21.95 -9.47 10.68
C SER A 17 -21.44 -9.45 9.23
N VAL A 18 -22.31 -9.34 8.23
CA VAL A 18 -21.89 -9.29 6.81
C VAL A 18 -21.33 -7.91 6.47
N LEU A 19 -21.94 -6.85 7.02
CA LEU A 19 -21.48 -5.48 6.80
C LEU A 19 -20.10 -5.24 7.41
N THR A 20 -19.85 -5.74 8.61
CA THR A 20 -18.51 -5.66 9.23
C THR A 20 -17.49 -6.50 8.46
N PHE A 21 -17.85 -7.69 7.97
CA PHE A 21 -16.94 -8.50 7.17
C PHE A 21 -16.54 -7.84 5.85
N LEU A 22 -17.49 -7.19 5.16
CA LEU A 22 -17.24 -6.42 3.94
C LEU A 22 -16.40 -5.17 4.21
N LEU A 23 -16.66 -4.45 5.31
CA LEU A 23 -15.84 -3.32 5.75
C LEU A 23 -14.41 -3.75 6.07
N SER A 24 -14.24 -4.87 6.79
CA SER A 24 -12.92 -5.45 7.05
C SER A 24 -12.21 -5.84 5.76
N ALA A 25 -12.89 -6.48 4.82
CA ALA A 25 -12.32 -6.87 3.53
C ALA A 25 -11.91 -5.64 2.69
N LEU A 26 -12.68 -4.56 2.72
CA LEU A 26 -12.32 -3.29 2.06
C LEU A 26 -11.11 -2.61 2.72
N VAL A 27 -11.01 -2.66 4.05
CA VAL A 27 -9.84 -2.15 4.80
C VAL A 27 -8.59 -2.98 4.47
N LEU A 28 -8.70 -4.31 4.43
CA LEU A 28 -7.63 -5.23 4.03
C LEU A 28 -7.20 -5.03 2.57
N ALA A 29 -8.15 -4.86 1.64
CA ALA A 29 -7.84 -4.58 0.23
C ALA A 29 -7.22 -3.19 0.00
N SER A 30 -7.49 -2.21 0.87
CA SER A 30 -6.87 -0.88 0.78
C SER A 30 -5.40 -0.86 1.26
N CYS A 31 -4.94 -1.92 1.92
CA CYS A 31 -3.53 -2.08 2.29
C CYS A 31 -2.65 -2.57 1.12
N GLU A 32 -3.24 -3.15 0.08
CA GLU A 32 -2.56 -3.46 -1.19
C GLU A 32 -2.31 -2.16 -1.96
N ARG A 33 -1.24 -1.42 -1.62
CA ARG A 33 -0.88 -0.19 -2.33
C ARG A 33 -0.26 -0.53 -3.69
N THR A 34 -0.84 0.00 -4.76
CA THR A 34 -0.16 0.04 -6.05
C THR A 34 1.10 0.93 -5.95
N PRO A 35 2.27 0.43 -6.38
CA PRO A 35 3.51 1.18 -6.24
C PRO A 35 3.47 2.43 -7.10
N SER A 36 3.77 3.57 -6.48
CA SER A 36 3.78 4.89 -7.10
C SER A 36 5.15 5.22 -7.70
N LYS A 37 5.23 6.27 -8.52
CA LYS A 37 6.50 6.73 -9.11
C LYS A 37 7.59 6.96 -8.08
N SER A 38 7.23 7.51 -6.92
CA SER A 38 8.19 7.74 -5.84
C SER A 38 8.71 6.44 -5.22
N ASP A 39 7.94 5.36 -5.22
CA ASP A 39 8.40 4.03 -4.76
C ASP A 39 9.45 3.48 -5.73
N TYR A 40 9.21 3.58 -7.05
CA TYR A 40 10.19 3.18 -8.07
C TYR A 40 11.46 4.01 -8.00
N VAL A 41 11.35 5.34 -7.92
CA VAL A 41 12.53 6.22 -7.78
C VAL A 41 13.30 5.91 -6.49
N SER A 42 12.59 5.67 -5.38
CA SER A 42 13.23 5.31 -4.11
C SER A 42 13.97 3.98 -4.21
N ALA A 43 13.38 2.97 -4.86
CA ALA A 43 14.03 1.68 -5.07
C ALA A 43 15.30 1.82 -5.93
N GLN A 44 15.25 2.64 -6.99
CA GLN A 44 16.43 2.93 -7.80
C GLN A 44 17.51 3.69 -7.02
N VAL A 45 17.14 4.64 -6.16
CA VAL A 45 18.10 5.32 -5.27
C VAL A 45 18.76 4.31 -4.34
N THR A 46 17.99 3.41 -3.72
CA THR A 46 18.54 2.36 -2.85
C THR A 46 19.49 1.45 -3.61
N ALA A 47 19.14 1.01 -4.81
CA ALA A 47 19.96 0.11 -5.62
C ALA A 47 21.24 0.76 -6.15
N VAL A 48 21.16 2.00 -6.63
CA VAL A 48 22.29 2.70 -7.27
C VAL A 48 23.22 3.35 -6.24
N CYS A 49 22.67 3.89 -5.16
CA CYS A 49 23.44 4.61 -4.14
C CYS A 49 23.78 3.73 -2.92
N GLN A 50 23.63 2.41 -3.02
CA GLN A 50 23.96 1.48 -1.94
C GLN A 50 25.43 1.63 -1.52
N GLY A 51 25.69 1.72 -0.21
CA GLY A 51 27.04 1.83 0.34
C GLY A 51 27.64 3.24 0.31
N GLN A 52 26.95 4.23 -0.28
CA GLN A 52 27.36 5.63 -0.19
C GLN A 52 26.88 6.26 1.12
N SER A 53 27.58 7.28 1.60
CA SER A 53 27.23 8.00 2.83
C SER A 53 27.52 9.49 2.70
N GLY A 54 27.02 10.29 3.64
CA GLY A 54 27.28 11.73 3.68
C GLY A 54 26.85 12.47 2.40
N ASP A 55 27.75 13.31 1.90
CA ASP A 55 27.51 14.14 0.71
C ASP A 55 27.43 13.33 -0.58
N ASP A 56 28.17 12.22 -0.70
CA ASP A 56 28.14 11.35 -1.88
C ASP A 56 26.76 10.71 -2.06
N LEU A 57 26.18 10.20 -0.96
CA LEU A 57 24.82 9.65 -0.98
C LEU A 57 23.79 10.71 -1.41
N ARG A 58 23.98 11.95 -0.96
CA ARG A 58 23.09 13.06 -1.30
C ARG A 58 23.21 13.41 -2.78
N GLU A 59 24.42 13.48 -3.32
CA GLU A 59 24.66 13.75 -4.74
C GLU A 59 24.10 12.63 -5.62
N CYS A 60 24.38 11.37 -5.28
CA CYS A 60 23.85 10.21 -5.99
C CYS A 60 22.33 10.19 -5.99
N ARG A 61 21.69 10.44 -4.84
CA ARG A 61 20.22 10.51 -4.75
C ARG A 61 19.65 11.60 -5.65
N LEU A 62 20.26 12.79 -5.68
CA LEU A 62 19.82 13.89 -6.55
C LEU A 62 19.98 13.54 -8.02
N LYS A 63 21.06 12.84 -8.40
CA LYS A 63 21.30 12.38 -9.77
C LYS A 63 20.20 11.43 -10.24
N VAL A 64 19.90 10.40 -9.44
CA VAL A 64 18.83 9.42 -9.75
C VAL A 64 17.46 10.10 -9.83
N ILE A 65 17.15 11.01 -8.91
CA ILE A 65 15.87 11.75 -8.94
C ILE A 65 15.75 12.60 -10.22
N ARG A 66 16.84 13.26 -10.65
CA ARG A 66 16.84 14.06 -11.88
C ARG A 66 16.66 13.19 -13.12
N GLU A 67 17.33 12.05 -13.17
CA GLU A 67 17.22 11.10 -14.29
C GLU A 67 15.78 10.63 -14.50
N PHE A 68 15.07 10.29 -13.42
CA PHE A 68 13.69 9.82 -13.48
C PHE A 68 12.64 10.91 -13.29
N LYS A 69 13.04 12.19 -13.30
CA LYS A 69 12.12 13.32 -13.12
C LYS A 69 11.05 13.32 -14.21
N ASP A 70 11.46 13.16 -15.46
CA ASP A 70 10.57 13.25 -16.62
C ASP A 70 10.09 11.89 -17.12
N THR A 71 10.59 10.79 -16.55
CA THR A 71 10.13 9.43 -16.90
C THR A 71 8.72 9.17 -16.34
N PRO A 72 7.74 8.80 -17.16
CA PRO A 72 6.40 8.44 -16.69
C PRO A 72 6.41 7.11 -15.91
N LEU A 73 5.43 6.92 -15.04
CA LEU A 73 5.36 5.74 -14.16
C LEU A 73 5.27 4.43 -14.95
N GLU A 74 4.50 4.43 -16.02
CA GLU A 74 4.26 3.27 -16.89
C GLU A 74 5.56 2.78 -17.53
N GLU A 75 6.43 3.72 -17.92
CA GLU A 75 7.74 3.41 -18.48
C GLU A 75 8.69 2.83 -17.41
N MET A 76 8.65 3.37 -16.19
CA MET A 76 9.40 2.79 -15.08
C MET A 76 8.93 1.37 -14.72
N GLN A 77 7.61 1.16 -14.68
CA GLN A 77 7.00 -0.15 -14.40
C GLN A 77 7.34 -1.21 -15.45
N ARG A 78 7.54 -0.80 -16.71
CA ARG A 78 7.97 -1.72 -17.79
C ARG A 78 9.45 -2.07 -17.70
N ARG A 79 10.30 -1.16 -17.21
CA ARG A 79 11.76 -1.30 -17.22
C ARG A 79 12.33 -1.90 -15.94
N PHE A 80 11.68 -1.67 -14.80
CA PHE A 80 12.21 -2.02 -13.49
C PHE A 80 11.30 -3.02 -12.77
N PRO A 81 11.87 -3.89 -11.93
CA PRO A 81 11.08 -4.78 -11.10
C PRO A 81 10.16 -3.97 -10.18
N LYS A 82 9.01 -4.56 -9.84
CA LYS A 82 8.05 -3.96 -8.92
C LYS A 82 8.72 -3.77 -7.55
N PRO A 83 8.76 -2.54 -7.00
CA PRO A 83 9.40 -2.28 -5.72
C PRO A 83 8.62 -2.95 -4.58
N GLU A 84 9.33 -3.35 -3.54
CA GLU A 84 8.72 -3.96 -2.37
C GLU A 84 7.72 -3.00 -1.70
N PRO A 85 6.57 -3.51 -1.21
CA PRO A 85 5.62 -2.69 -0.48
C PRO A 85 6.29 -2.10 0.77
N ARG A 86 6.29 -0.77 0.90
CA ARG A 86 6.73 -0.14 2.14
C ARG A 86 5.70 -0.38 3.25
N PRO A 87 6.12 -0.81 4.45
CA PRO A 87 5.20 -1.04 5.57
C PRO A 87 4.50 0.28 5.91
N ARG A 88 3.16 0.24 6.02
CA ARG A 88 2.39 1.37 6.54
C ARG A 88 2.30 1.25 8.05
N PRO A 89 2.57 2.31 8.82
CA PRO A 89 2.33 2.32 10.26
C PRO A 89 0.84 2.15 10.63
N SER A 90 -0.07 2.29 9.66
CA SER A 90 -1.52 2.22 9.86
C SER A 90 -2.18 0.93 9.32
N CYS A 91 -1.42 -0.01 8.76
CA CYS A 91 -1.93 -1.33 8.34
C CYS A 91 -1.44 -2.48 9.26
N SER A 92 -0.74 -2.14 10.33
CA SER A 92 -0.42 -3.05 11.44
C SER A 92 -1.52 -2.90 12.50
N LEU A 93 -2.54 -3.76 12.40
CA LEU A 93 -3.53 -4.03 13.44
C LEU A 93 -3.14 -5.32 14.16
#